data_AF-A0A3D0VQP2-F1
#
_entry.id   AF-A0A3D0VQP2-F1
#
_cell.length_a   1.000
_cell.length_b   1.000
_cell.length_c   1.000
_cell.angle_alpha   90.00
_cell.angle_beta   90.00
_cell.angle_gamma   90.00
#
_symmetry.space_group_name_H-M   'P 1'
#
loop_
_entity.id
_entity.type
_entity.pdbx_description
1 polymer ?
#
loop_
_entity_poly.entity_id
_entity_poly.type
_entity_poly.pdbx_seq_one_letter_code
_entity_poly.pdbx_strand_id
1 'polypeptide(L)'
;MKKILTLLGTIIFVAMFTPMFFTSCETEEDTEVPEPNSTFFSAVIGENNKSITPGVNGYLVEPYDTGYSDASGDHYITGIRLYQSASGYYVSSREEFKIELVNLFDTLGLDKDSIFHAFLSQATLPWYNPTMVADSVYHTGMRIMWRTAEGDWYASDEATQSASLTVDTTHNVTVPGGISTHELYLQYNCTLFEKNGSGTVILTDGRGRFSFINSMFY
;
A
#
# COMPACT_ATOMS: atom_id res chain seq x y z
N MET A 1 62.29 35.64 0.63
CA MET A 1 60.93 36.20 0.79
C MET A 1 59.98 35.88 -0.37
N LYS A 2 60.42 35.84 -1.65
CA LYS A 2 59.53 35.55 -2.79
C LYS A 2 58.81 34.17 -2.76
N LYS A 3 59.43 33.12 -2.21
CA LYS A 3 58.84 31.76 -2.19
C LYS A 3 57.66 31.59 -1.21
N ILE A 4 57.60 32.40 -0.16
CA ILE A 4 56.53 32.34 0.86
C ILE A 4 55.26 33.03 0.34
N LEU A 5 55.41 34.10 -0.45
CA LEU A 5 54.29 34.83 -1.04
C LEU A 5 53.51 34.00 -2.05
N THR A 6 54.19 33.17 -2.85
CA THR A 6 53.55 32.26 -3.81
C THR A 6 52.78 31.13 -3.12
N LEU A 7 53.25 30.64 -1.95
CA LEU A 7 52.58 29.56 -1.23
C LEU A 7 51.29 30.03 -0.55
N LEU A 8 51.31 31.24 0.02
CA LEU A 8 50.13 31.89 0.61
C LEU A 8 49.07 32.23 -0.45
N GLY A 9 49.49 32.65 -1.65
CA GLY A 9 48.57 32.91 -2.76
C GLY A 9 47.75 31.69 -3.16
N THR A 10 48.38 30.52 -3.27
CA THR A 10 47.68 29.27 -3.65
C THR A 10 46.74 28.78 -2.55
N ILE A 11 47.12 28.91 -1.27
CA ILE A 11 46.28 28.50 -0.13
C ILE A 11 45.03 29.39 -0.06
N ILE A 12 45.18 30.71 -0.25
CA ILE A 12 44.05 31.65 -0.27
C ILE A 12 43.14 31.38 -1.48
N PHE A 13 43.71 31.06 -2.65
CA PHE A 13 42.93 30.73 -3.84
C PHE A 13 42.11 29.44 -3.63
N VAL A 14 42.70 28.37 -3.09
CA VAL A 14 41.96 27.13 -2.81
C VAL A 14 40.89 27.34 -1.73
N ALA A 15 41.18 28.10 -0.68
CA ALA A 15 40.24 28.39 0.40
C ALA A 15 39.03 29.24 -0.04
N MET A 16 39.22 30.15 -1.01
CA MET A 16 38.13 30.97 -1.56
C MET A 16 37.21 30.19 -2.50
N PHE A 17 37.68 29.11 -3.12
CA PHE A 17 36.87 28.28 -4.03
C PHE A 17 36.25 27.05 -3.36
N THR A 18 36.72 26.61 -2.20
CA THR A 18 36.10 25.50 -1.46
C THR A 18 34.61 25.67 -1.14
N PRO A 19 34.07 26.83 -0.71
CA PRO A 19 32.64 26.93 -0.41
C PRO A 19 31.74 26.87 -1.65
N MET A 20 32.26 27.06 -2.87
CA MET A 20 31.45 26.98 -4.10
C MET A 20 31.13 25.55 -4.53
N PHE A 21 31.79 24.53 -3.93
CA PHE A 21 31.56 23.11 -4.25
C PHE A 21 30.72 22.37 -3.20
N PHE A 22 30.31 23.02 -2.09
CA PHE A 22 29.57 22.37 -1.00
C PHE A 22 28.18 22.94 -0.75
N THR A 23 27.65 23.81 -1.62
CA THR A 23 26.30 24.42 -1.46
C THR A 23 25.25 23.85 -2.42
N SER A 24 25.41 22.62 -2.92
CA SER A 24 24.34 21.97 -3.72
C SER A 24 23.69 20.77 -3.04
N CYS A 25 23.70 20.73 -1.71
CA CYS A 25 22.63 20.03 -1.00
C CYS A 25 21.60 21.10 -0.64
N GLU A 26 20.79 21.51 -1.62
CA GLU A 26 19.46 21.97 -1.24
C GLU A 26 18.87 20.81 -0.44
N THR A 27 18.50 21.08 0.81
CA THR A 27 17.55 20.22 1.52
C THR A 27 16.41 20.00 0.56
N GLU A 28 16.19 18.75 0.15
CA GLU A 28 15.04 18.33 -0.62
C GLU A 28 13.80 18.81 0.14
N GLU A 29 13.34 20.03 -0.16
CA GLU A 29 11.95 20.38 0.08
C GLU A 29 11.19 19.42 -0.81
N ASP A 30 10.60 18.41 -0.19
CA ASP A 30 9.67 17.46 -0.79
C ASP A 30 8.60 18.31 -1.50
N THR A 31 8.83 18.63 -2.78
CA THR A 31 7.80 19.25 -3.60
C THR A 31 6.66 18.26 -3.65
N GLU A 32 5.50 18.63 -3.09
CA GLU A 32 4.31 17.78 -3.08
C GLU A 32 4.04 17.26 -4.49
N VAL A 33 4.37 15.99 -4.72
CA VAL A 33 4.08 15.32 -5.99
C VAL A 33 2.58 15.03 -5.97
N PRO A 34 1.81 15.50 -6.98
CA PRO A 34 0.39 15.20 -7.03
C PRO A 34 0.18 13.68 -7.08
N GLU A 35 -0.80 13.20 -6.32
CA GLU A 35 -1.13 11.78 -6.29
C GLU A 35 -1.43 11.29 -7.73
N PRO A 36 -0.92 10.11 -8.13
CA PRO A 36 -1.20 9.57 -9.45
C PRO A 36 -2.71 9.43 -9.65
N ASN A 37 -3.24 9.64 -10.86
CA ASN A 37 -4.66 9.41 -11.16
C ASN A 37 -5.02 7.92 -11.35
N SER A 38 -4.03 7.02 -11.29
CA SER A 38 -4.20 5.57 -11.43
C SER A 38 -4.09 4.87 -10.08
N THR A 39 -4.14 3.53 -10.06
CA THR A 39 -3.83 2.73 -8.87
C THR A 39 -2.50 3.17 -8.26
N PHE A 40 -2.47 3.38 -6.95
CA PHE A 40 -1.23 3.64 -6.22
C PHE A 40 -1.40 3.32 -4.74
N PHE A 41 -0.28 3.19 -4.05
CA PHE A 41 -0.17 3.12 -2.60
C PHE A 41 0.85 4.15 -2.14
N SER A 42 0.56 4.85 -1.04
CA SER A 42 1.55 5.62 -0.29
C SER A 42 1.26 5.58 1.20
N ALA A 43 2.30 5.49 2.03
CA ALA A 43 2.21 5.64 3.47
C ALA A 43 3.59 5.98 4.04
N VAL A 44 3.61 6.53 5.25
CA VAL A 44 4.82 6.56 6.07
C VAL A 44 4.94 5.23 6.79
N ILE A 45 6.05 4.53 6.58
CA ILE A 45 6.35 3.23 7.21
C ILE A 45 7.64 3.40 8.03
N GLY A 46 7.48 3.44 9.36
CA GLY A 46 8.58 3.83 10.25
C GLY A 46 8.92 5.31 10.04
N GLU A 47 10.15 5.60 9.57
CA GLU A 47 10.61 6.96 9.27
C GLU A 47 10.64 7.27 7.77
N ASN A 48 10.20 6.34 6.91
CA ASN A 48 10.34 6.46 5.47
C ASN A 48 9.00 6.67 4.78
N ASN A 49 8.94 7.65 3.88
CA ASN A 49 7.87 7.78 2.90
C ASN A 49 7.99 6.63 1.90
N LYS A 50 6.97 5.77 1.85
CA LYS A 50 6.88 4.67 0.90
C LYS A 50 5.77 4.97 -0.08
N SER A 51 6.05 4.75 -1.36
CA SER A 51 5.05 4.81 -2.40
C SER A 51 5.27 3.71 -3.44
N ILE A 52 4.18 3.13 -3.90
CA ILE A 52 4.17 2.16 -4.99
C ILE A 52 3.17 2.65 -6.03
N THR A 53 3.70 3.01 -7.19
CA THR A 53 2.90 3.42 -8.36
C THR A 53 3.25 2.49 -9.52
N PRO A 54 2.30 1.71 -10.05
CA PRO A 54 2.54 0.85 -11.21
C PRO A 54 3.13 1.62 -12.39
N GLY A 55 4.11 1.03 -13.08
CA GLY A 55 4.83 1.67 -14.18
C GLY A 55 5.97 2.61 -13.75
N VAL A 56 6.08 2.93 -12.47
CA VAL A 56 7.22 3.66 -11.89
C VAL A 56 8.17 2.66 -11.23
N ASN A 57 9.48 2.81 -11.42
CA ASN A 57 10.51 1.98 -10.77
C ASN A 57 10.28 0.45 -10.89
N GLY A 58 9.67 -0.01 -11.99
CA GLY A 58 9.41 -1.44 -12.22
C GLY A 58 8.29 -2.05 -11.36
N TYR A 59 7.50 -1.23 -10.66
CA TYR A 59 6.33 -1.69 -9.94
C TYR A 59 5.21 -2.11 -10.89
N LEU A 60 4.55 -3.21 -10.54
CA LEU A 60 3.42 -3.80 -11.24
C LEU A 60 2.22 -3.89 -10.31
N VAL A 61 1.06 -4.08 -10.93
CA VAL A 61 -0.22 -4.29 -10.25
C VAL A 61 -0.83 -5.60 -10.75
N GLU A 62 -1.33 -6.40 -9.81
CA GLU A 62 -1.99 -7.67 -10.06
C GLU A 62 -3.29 -7.71 -9.23
N PRO A 63 -4.45 -7.38 -9.83
CA PRO A 63 -5.74 -7.61 -9.18
C PRO A 63 -6.06 -9.10 -9.20
N TYR A 64 -6.74 -9.58 -8.16
CA TYR A 64 -7.15 -10.98 -8.05
C TYR A 64 -8.42 -11.12 -7.23
N ASP A 65 -9.13 -12.20 -7.49
CA ASP A 65 -10.23 -12.66 -6.68
C ASP A 65 -10.25 -14.18 -6.62
N THR A 66 -10.81 -14.70 -5.53
CA THR A 66 -10.97 -16.12 -5.29
C THR A 66 -12.22 -16.35 -4.49
N GLY A 67 -12.79 -17.54 -4.64
CA GLY A 67 -13.97 -17.92 -3.91
C GLY A 67 -14.10 -19.43 -3.86
N TYR A 68 -14.64 -19.89 -2.75
CA TYR A 68 -14.91 -21.29 -2.49
C TYR A 68 -16.13 -21.40 -1.59
N SER A 69 -16.78 -22.56 -1.61
CA SER A 69 -17.93 -22.85 -0.77
C SER A 69 -17.56 -23.98 0.19
N ASP A 70 -17.96 -23.87 1.45
CA ASP A 70 -17.86 -24.95 2.43
C ASP A 70 -19.17 -25.12 3.21
N ALA A 71 -19.14 -25.90 4.30
CA ALA A 71 -20.33 -26.17 5.12
C ALA A 71 -20.90 -24.92 5.82
N SER A 72 -20.10 -23.86 5.90
CA SER A 72 -20.42 -22.59 6.56
C SER A 72 -20.91 -21.51 5.61
N GLY A 73 -20.70 -21.68 4.30
CA GLY A 73 -21.21 -20.78 3.27
C GLY A 73 -20.24 -20.56 2.12
N ASP A 74 -20.54 -19.52 1.34
CA ASP A 74 -19.65 -19.03 0.29
C ASP A 74 -18.65 -18.03 0.88
N HIS A 75 -17.39 -18.27 0.58
CA HIS A 75 -16.27 -17.41 0.94
C HIS A 75 -15.78 -16.71 -0.32
N TYR A 76 -15.69 -15.39 -0.26
CA TYR A 76 -15.18 -14.58 -1.34
C TYR A 76 -14.08 -13.65 -0.83
N ILE A 77 -12.95 -13.64 -1.53
CA ILE A 77 -11.82 -12.78 -1.28
C ILE A 77 -11.47 -12.08 -2.58
N THR A 78 -11.33 -10.76 -2.54
CA THR A 78 -10.82 -9.96 -3.66
C THR A 78 -9.76 -9.02 -3.16
N GLY A 79 -8.77 -8.74 -3.99
CA GLY A 79 -7.61 -7.98 -3.58
C GLY A 79 -6.81 -7.44 -4.75
N ILE A 80 -5.80 -6.68 -4.38
CA ILE A 80 -4.83 -6.14 -5.31
C ILE A 80 -3.45 -6.26 -4.69
N ARG A 81 -2.51 -6.73 -5.51
CA ARG A 81 -1.11 -6.86 -5.17
C ARG A 81 -0.32 -5.85 -5.97
N LEU A 82 0.44 -5.03 -5.25
CA LEU A 82 1.41 -4.09 -5.79
C LEU A 82 2.80 -4.62 -5.47
N TYR A 83 3.63 -4.87 -6.47
CA TYR A 83 4.94 -5.49 -6.26
C TYR A 83 5.96 -4.99 -7.26
N GLN A 84 7.23 -5.01 -6.88
CA GLN A 84 8.30 -4.69 -7.82
C GLN A 84 8.65 -5.93 -8.65
N SER A 85 8.62 -5.80 -9.98
CA SER A 85 9.12 -6.85 -10.86
C SER A 85 10.66 -6.90 -10.81
N ALA A 86 11.23 -8.11 -10.88
CA ALA A 86 12.67 -8.27 -10.94
C ALA A 86 13.21 -7.64 -12.25
N SER A 87 13.83 -6.46 -12.15
CA SER A 87 14.53 -5.86 -13.28
C SER A 87 15.99 -6.34 -13.28
N GLY A 88 16.47 -6.80 -14.44
CA GLY A 88 17.82 -7.39 -14.58
C GLY A 88 18.98 -6.44 -14.30
N TYR A 89 18.72 -5.18 -13.95
CA TYR A 89 19.71 -4.17 -13.62
C TYR A 89 19.23 -3.31 -12.43
N TYR A 90 19.89 -3.48 -11.29
CA TYR A 90 19.96 -2.60 -10.12
C TYR A 90 18.78 -2.41 -9.16
N VAL A 91 17.60 -2.97 -9.38
CA VAL A 91 16.53 -2.89 -8.35
C VAL A 91 15.89 -4.27 -8.11
N SER A 92 16.25 -4.87 -6.97
CA SER A 92 15.70 -6.14 -6.48
C SER A 92 15.00 -5.95 -5.14
N SER A 93 14.24 -4.87 -4.95
CA SER A 93 13.39 -4.79 -3.77
C SER A 93 12.33 -5.87 -3.89
N ARG A 94 12.21 -6.70 -2.85
CA ARG A 94 11.13 -7.69 -2.73
C ARG A 94 9.89 -7.07 -2.11
N GLU A 95 9.80 -5.75 -2.11
CA GLU A 95 8.70 -5.04 -1.48
C GLU A 95 7.40 -5.33 -2.20
N GLU A 96 6.38 -5.51 -1.39
CA GLU A 96 5.07 -5.89 -1.84
C GLU A 96 4.03 -5.30 -0.90
N PHE A 97 3.02 -4.68 -1.48
CA PHE A 97 1.85 -4.23 -0.76
C PHE A 97 0.64 -5.02 -1.26
N LYS A 98 -0.18 -5.49 -0.33
CA LYS A 98 -1.47 -6.10 -0.64
C LYS A 98 -2.56 -5.44 0.18
N ILE A 99 -3.71 -5.30 -0.44
CA ILE A 99 -4.95 -4.95 0.24
C ILE A 99 -6.05 -5.88 -0.28
N GLU A 100 -6.79 -6.45 0.66
CA GLU A 100 -7.78 -7.49 0.42
C GLU A 100 -9.07 -7.19 1.14
N LEU A 101 -10.18 -7.51 0.51
CA LEU A 101 -11.48 -7.68 1.13
C LEU A 101 -11.65 -9.19 1.37
N VAL A 102 -11.70 -9.59 2.62
CA VAL A 102 -11.65 -11.00 3.02
C VAL A 102 -13.02 -11.46 3.50
N ASN A 103 -13.43 -12.65 3.05
CA ASN A 103 -14.71 -13.32 3.35
C ASN A 103 -15.88 -12.33 3.38
N LEU A 104 -16.17 -11.71 2.25
CA LEU A 104 -17.37 -10.89 2.14
C LEU A 104 -18.60 -11.81 2.18
N PHE A 105 -19.35 -11.78 3.27
CA PHE A 105 -20.54 -12.61 3.46
C PHE A 105 -21.82 -11.85 3.13
N ASP A 106 -22.78 -12.60 2.62
CA ASP A 106 -24.14 -12.17 2.43
C ASP A 106 -25.01 -12.53 3.63
N THR A 107 -25.51 -11.52 4.34
CA THR A 107 -26.56 -11.71 5.36
C THR A 107 -27.97 -11.43 4.80
N LEU A 108 -28.07 -11.07 3.51
CA LEU A 108 -29.24 -10.47 2.88
C LEU A 108 -29.79 -11.24 1.66
N GLY A 109 -29.19 -12.35 1.24
CA GLY A 109 -29.59 -13.13 0.05
C GLY A 109 -29.12 -12.56 -1.30
N LEU A 110 -28.05 -11.75 -1.30
CA LEU A 110 -27.45 -11.08 -2.45
C LEU A 110 -26.47 -11.99 -3.23
N ASP A 111 -26.38 -11.79 -4.54
CA ASP A 111 -25.32 -12.39 -5.36
C ASP A 111 -23.94 -11.77 -5.07
N LYS A 112 -22.85 -12.44 -5.46
CA LYS A 112 -21.48 -12.01 -5.15
C LYS A 112 -21.15 -10.62 -5.65
N ASP A 113 -21.70 -10.22 -6.80
CA ASP A 113 -21.55 -8.87 -7.32
C ASP A 113 -22.25 -7.82 -6.44
N SER A 114 -23.46 -8.11 -6.00
CA SER A 114 -24.22 -7.26 -5.08
C SER A 114 -23.59 -7.18 -3.69
N ILE A 115 -23.01 -8.27 -3.18
CA ILE A 115 -22.23 -8.26 -1.92
C ILE A 115 -21.02 -7.35 -2.07
N PHE A 116 -20.27 -7.52 -3.16
CA PHE A 116 -19.09 -6.73 -3.47
C PHE A 116 -19.43 -5.24 -3.56
N HIS A 117 -20.52 -4.90 -4.26
CA HIS A 117 -21.03 -3.53 -4.35
C HIS A 117 -21.47 -2.96 -3.00
N ALA A 118 -22.27 -3.72 -2.25
CA ALA A 118 -22.79 -3.29 -0.95
C ALA A 118 -21.65 -3.04 0.04
N PHE A 119 -20.66 -3.92 0.10
CA PHE A 119 -19.53 -3.78 1.00
C PHE A 119 -18.73 -2.51 0.68
N LEU A 120 -18.47 -2.23 -0.61
CA LEU A 120 -17.70 -1.07 -1.05
C LEU A 120 -18.48 0.26 -1.05
N SER A 121 -19.80 0.22 -0.89
CA SER A 121 -20.64 1.42 -0.74
C SER A 121 -20.57 2.07 0.64
N GLN A 122 -19.95 1.40 1.62
CA GLN A 122 -19.82 1.92 2.98
C GLN A 122 -18.80 3.07 3.05
N ALA A 123 -19.09 4.10 3.84
CA ALA A 123 -18.15 5.20 4.09
C ALA A 123 -16.88 4.77 4.87
N THR A 124 -16.98 3.64 5.58
CA THR A 124 -15.90 3.05 6.40
C THR A 124 -16.00 1.54 6.23
N LEU A 125 -14.90 0.87 5.87
CA LEU A 125 -14.86 -0.60 5.84
C LEU A 125 -14.34 -1.14 7.17
N PRO A 126 -14.91 -2.24 7.68
CA PRO A 126 -14.39 -2.89 8.88
C PRO A 126 -13.02 -3.51 8.59
N TRP A 127 -12.12 -3.45 9.58
CA TRP A 127 -10.87 -4.23 9.55
C TRP A 127 -11.17 -5.72 9.68
N TYR A 128 -10.41 -6.53 8.96
CA TYR A 128 -10.42 -7.98 9.12
C TYR A 128 -10.03 -8.35 10.55
N ASN A 129 -10.91 -9.08 11.24
CA ASN A 129 -10.69 -9.50 12.62
C ASN A 129 -10.81 -11.04 12.76
N PRO A 130 -9.69 -11.76 12.89
CA PRO A 130 -9.70 -13.19 13.15
C PRO A 130 -9.86 -13.44 14.65
N THR A 131 -11.04 -13.14 15.23
CA THR A 131 -11.30 -13.53 16.61
C THR A 131 -11.23 -15.06 16.77
N MET A 132 -10.76 -15.51 17.94
CA MET A 132 -10.22 -16.83 18.30
C MET A 132 -11.14 -18.07 18.14
N VAL A 133 -12.17 -18.01 17.30
CA VAL A 133 -13.05 -19.15 17.01
C VAL A 133 -12.62 -19.78 15.69
N ALA A 134 -12.49 -21.11 15.68
CA ALA A 134 -12.16 -21.89 14.48
C ALA A 134 -13.25 -21.84 13.38
N ASP A 135 -14.42 -21.28 13.70
CA ASP A 135 -15.47 -20.98 12.73
C ASP A 135 -15.13 -19.70 11.95
N SER A 136 -14.67 -19.90 10.72
CA SER A 136 -14.23 -18.90 9.72
C SER A 136 -15.33 -17.94 9.23
N VAL A 137 -16.58 -18.16 9.65
CA VAL A 137 -17.78 -17.51 9.09
C VAL A 137 -17.95 -16.04 9.49
N TYR A 138 -17.16 -15.58 10.45
CA TYR A 138 -17.22 -14.18 10.94
C TYR A 138 -15.93 -13.41 10.69
N HIS A 139 -14.96 -14.00 10.00
CA HIS A 139 -13.68 -13.35 9.68
C HIS A 139 -13.83 -12.52 8.42
N THR A 140 -14.62 -11.44 8.49
CA THR A 140 -14.86 -10.53 7.37
C THR A 140 -14.17 -9.19 7.60
N GLY A 141 -13.73 -8.55 6.52
CA GLY A 141 -13.20 -7.20 6.58
C GLY A 141 -12.03 -6.98 5.65
N MET A 142 -11.46 -5.78 5.73
CA MET A 142 -10.31 -5.40 4.95
C MET A 142 -9.01 -5.80 5.66
N ARG A 143 -8.09 -6.41 4.91
CA ARG A 143 -6.74 -6.76 5.37
C ARG A 143 -5.70 -6.03 4.53
N ILE A 144 -4.72 -5.42 5.20
CA ILE A 144 -3.52 -4.86 4.57
C ILE A 144 -2.33 -5.76 4.92
N MET A 145 -1.48 -6.00 3.94
CA MET A 145 -0.20 -6.68 4.15
C MET A 145 0.93 -5.90 3.48
N TRP A 146 2.07 -5.86 4.16
CA TRP A 146 3.29 -5.26 3.68
C TRP A 146 4.42 -6.28 3.76
N ARG A 147 5.18 -6.40 2.68
CA ARG A 147 6.43 -7.13 2.65
C ARG A 147 7.58 -6.13 2.54
N THR A 148 8.55 -6.25 3.42
CA THR A 148 9.78 -5.43 3.38
C THR A 148 10.68 -5.84 2.22
N ALA A 149 11.69 -5.03 1.91
CA ALA A 149 12.69 -5.35 0.90
C ALA A 149 13.51 -6.60 1.27
N GLU A 150 13.69 -6.84 2.57
CA GLU A 150 14.36 -7.99 3.16
C GLU A 150 13.51 -9.27 3.05
N GLY A 151 12.19 -9.10 2.92
CA GLY A 151 11.24 -10.16 2.63
C GLY A 151 10.34 -10.56 3.81
N ASP A 152 10.41 -9.83 4.93
CA ASP A 152 9.58 -10.03 6.11
C ASP A 152 8.16 -9.55 5.86
N TRP A 153 7.19 -10.27 6.40
CA TRP A 153 5.76 -10.02 6.18
C TRP A 153 5.11 -9.44 7.42
N TYR A 154 4.38 -8.35 7.22
CA TYR A 154 3.55 -7.69 8.21
C TYR A 154 2.11 -7.62 7.72
N ALA A 155 1.14 -7.76 8.63
CA ALA A 155 -0.27 -7.77 8.27
C ALA A 155 -1.15 -7.13 9.35
N SER A 156 -2.30 -6.61 8.95
CA SER A 156 -3.29 -5.99 9.84
C SER A 156 -4.21 -7.00 10.54
N ASP A 157 -3.88 -8.30 10.53
CA ASP A 157 -4.79 -9.38 10.94
C ASP A 157 -4.54 -9.91 12.35
N GLU A 158 -4.31 -8.99 13.28
CA GLU A 158 -4.41 -9.26 14.72
C GLU A 158 -5.65 -8.58 15.32
N ALA A 159 -6.24 -9.23 16.33
CA ALA A 159 -7.58 -8.93 16.85
C ALA A 159 -7.77 -7.51 17.44
N THR A 160 -6.70 -6.75 17.66
CA THR A 160 -6.77 -5.36 18.15
C THR A 160 -6.11 -4.43 17.14
N GLN A 161 -6.91 -3.90 16.21
CA GLN A 161 -6.50 -2.80 15.34
C GLN A 161 -6.80 -1.45 16.03
N SER A 162 -5.80 -0.59 16.15
CA SER A 162 -5.96 0.79 16.66
C SER A 162 -6.21 1.80 15.53
N ALA A 163 -6.88 1.34 14.46
CA ALA A 163 -6.77 1.89 13.13
C ALA A 163 -8.10 2.45 12.61
N SER A 164 -8.04 3.44 11.72
CA SER A 164 -9.20 3.90 10.94
C SER A 164 -8.98 3.66 9.45
N LEU A 165 -10.07 3.35 8.75
CA LEU A 165 -10.11 3.25 7.30
C LEU A 165 -11.31 4.06 6.80
N THR A 166 -11.04 5.05 5.96
CA THR A 166 -12.08 5.88 5.35
C THR A 166 -12.09 5.66 3.85
N VAL A 167 -13.28 5.44 3.30
CA VAL A 167 -13.51 5.37 1.86
C VAL A 167 -13.91 6.76 1.38
N ASP A 168 -13.16 7.32 0.45
CA ASP A 168 -13.61 8.49 -0.30
C ASP A 168 -14.33 8.03 -1.58
N THR A 169 -15.58 8.48 -1.71
CA THR A 169 -16.51 8.06 -2.78
C THR A 169 -16.37 8.90 -4.04
N THR A 170 -15.41 9.82 -4.09
CA THR A 170 -15.14 10.70 -5.24
C THR A 170 -14.87 9.94 -6.55
N HIS A 171 -14.52 8.66 -6.51
CA HIS A 171 -14.07 7.90 -7.68
C HIS A 171 -14.65 6.47 -7.83
N ASN A 172 -15.91 6.23 -7.45
CA ASN A 172 -16.55 4.93 -7.72
C ASN A 172 -17.04 4.83 -9.17
N VAL A 173 -16.45 3.95 -9.98
CA VAL A 173 -16.89 3.66 -11.35
C VAL A 173 -17.42 2.23 -11.41
N THR A 174 -18.70 2.06 -11.72
CA THR A 174 -19.31 0.75 -11.98
C THR A 174 -19.40 0.53 -13.50
N VAL A 175 -18.95 -0.62 -13.98
CA VAL A 175 -19.09 -1.02 -15.39
C VAL A 175 -20.12 -2.15 -15.50
N PRO A 176 -21.35 -1.88 -15.97
CA PRO A 176 -22.39 -2.90 -16.10
C PRO A 176 -22.10 -3.92 -17.20
N GLY A 177 -22.38 -5.21 -16.95
CA GLY A 177 -22.44 -6.27 -17.97
C GLY A 177 -21.13 -7.00 -18.30
N GLY A 178 -20.07 -6.81 -17.50
CA GLY A 178 -18.78 -7.50 -17.60
C GLY A 178 -18.17 -7.76 -16.22
N ILE A 179 -16.85 -8.02 -16.16
CA ILE A 179 -16.09 -8.06 -14.88
C ILE A 179 -16.43 -6.79 -14.09
N SER A 180 -17.05 -6.96 -12.93
CA SER A 180 -17.41 -5.85 -12.07
C SER A 180 -16.12 -5.27 -11.50
N THR A 181 -15.93 -3.97 -11.69
CA THR A 181 -14.74 -3.27 -11.25
C THR A 181 -15.19 -2.12 -10.39
N HIS A 182 -14.53 -1.93 -9.25
CA HIS A 182 -14.79 -0.85 -8.33
C HIS A 182 -13.49 -0.14 -8.00
N GLU A 183 -13.41 1.13 -8.38
CA GLU A 183 -12.32 2.00 -7.99
C GLU A 183 -12.68 2.73 -6.68
N LEU A 184 -11.73 2.72 -5.75
CA LEU A 184 -11.88 3.34 -4.45
C LEU A 184 -10.63 4.11 -4.11
N TYR A 185 -10.83 5.24 -3.43
CA TYR A 185 -9.77 5.93 -2.75
C TYR A 185 -9.88 5.66 -1.25
N LEU A 186 -8.81 5.17 -0.65
CA LEU A 186 -8.75 4.79 0.75
C LEU A 186 -7.75 5.67 1.48
N GLN A 187 -8.16 6.13 2.66
CA GLN A 187 -7.28 6.78 3.64
C GLN A 187 -7.25 5.94 4.91
N TYR A 188 -6.06 5.68 5.44
CA TYR A 188 -5.91 4.81 6.60
C TYR A 188 -4.67 5.11 7.43
N ASN A 189 -4.81 4.82 8.72
CA ASN A 189 -3.70 4.68 9.66
C ASN A 189 -3.87 3.34 10.34
N CYS A 190 -2.85 2.48 10.34
CA CYS A 190 -2.96 1.15 10.94
C CYS A 190 -1.65 0.62 11.52
N THR A 191 -1.78 -0.41 12.35
CA THR A 191 -0.65 -1.17 12.88
C THR A 191 -0.61 -2.52 12.18
N LEU A 192 0.53 -2.84 11.60
CA LEU A 192 0.83 -4.13 11.01
C LEU A 192 1.70 -4.95 11.96
N PHE A 193 1.38 -6.23 12.08
CA PHE A 193 2.03 -7.18 12.96
C PHE A 193 2.81 -8.20 12.12
N GLU A 194 4.02 -8.53 12.58
CA GLU A 194 4.89 -9.47 11.88
C GLU A 194 4.31 -10.88 11.88
N LYS A 195 4.21 -11.50 10.70
CA LYS A 195 3.53 -12.79 10.53
C LYS A 195 4.19 -13.98 11.22
N ASN A 196 5.52 -13.95 11.35
CA ASN A 196 6.31 -15.06 11.92
C ASN A 196 7.25 -14.56 13.03
N GLY A 197 6.89 -13.45 13.67
CA GLY A 197 7.72 -12.82 14.69
C GLY A 197 6.90 -12.04 15.69
N SER A 198 7.50 -11.02 16.29
CA SER A 198 6.85 -10.15 17.28
C SER A 198 7.05 -8.67 16.97
N GLY A 199 7.59 -8.34 15.80
CA GLY A 199 7.72 -6.98 15.32
C GLY A 199 6.37 -6.36 15.00
N THR A 200 6.33 -5.03 15.09
CA THR A 200 5.19 -4.24 14.63
C THR A 200 5.70 -3.07 13.80
N VAL A 201 4.87 -2.64 12.86
CA VAL A 201 5.13 -1.50 12.00
C VAL A 201 3.86 -0.66 11.95
N ILE A 202 4.00 0.65 12.13
CA ILE A 202 2.87 1.57 12.04
C ILE A 202 2.91 2.19 10.65
N LEU A 203 1.76 2.16 9.98
CA LEU A 203 1.50 2.88 8.74
C LEU A 203 0.69 4.13 9.10
N THR A 204 1.28 5.30 8.85
CA THR A 204 0.59 6.58 9.00
C THR A 204 0.49 7.31 7.67
N ASP A 205 -0.49 8.21 7.56
CA ASP A 205 -0.80 8.95 6.34
C ASP A 205 -0.97 8.04 5.11
N GLY A 206 -1.53 6.85 5.35
CA GLY A 206 -1.80 5.85 4.34
C GLY A 206 -2.87 6.32 3.38
N ARG A 207 -2.56 6.30 2.09
CA ARG A 207 -3.43 6.70 0.98
C ARG A 207 -3.26 5.71 -0.15
N GLY A 208 -4.34 5.43 -0.86
CA GLY A 208 -4.23 4.66 -2.08
C GLY A 208 -5.49 4.68 -2.91
N ARG A 209 -5.30 4.61 -4.22
CA ARG A 209 -6.35 4.33 -5.18
C ARG A 209 -6.24 2.87 -5.57
N PHE A 210 -7.33 2.13 -5.43
CA PHE A 210 -7.37 0.70 -5.71
C PHE A 210 -8.55 0.36 -6.59
N SER A 211 -8.30 -0.43 -7.64
CA SER A 211 -9.32 -0.97 -8.51
C SER A 211 -9.51 -2.45 -8.18
N PHE A 212 -10.51 -2.75 -7.36
CA PHE A 212 -10.89 -4.13 -7.07
C PHE A 212 -11.70 -4.70 -8.22
N ILE A 213 -11.51 -5.97 -8.51
CA ILE A 213 -12.27 -6.69 -9.53
C ILE A 213 -13.10 -7.79 -8.88
N ASN A 214 -14.23 -8.08 -9.51
CA ASN A 214 -15.01 -9.28 -9.29
C ASN A 214 -15.27 -9.96 -10.63
N SER A 215 -14.61 -11.10 -10.81
CA SER A 215 -14.79 -12.06 -11.90
C SER A 215 -15.70 -13.23 -11.52
N MET A 216 -16.10 -13.32 -10.24
CA MET A 216 -17.00 -14.33 -9.70
C MET A 216 -18.45 -13.83 -9.66
N PHE A 217 -19.23 -14.23 -10.66
CA PHE A 217 -20.62 -13.79 -10.85
C PHE A 217 -21.71 -14.69 -10.23
N TYR A 218 -21.32 -15.83 -9.66
CA TYR A 218 -22.24 -16.87 -9.15
C TYR A 218 -21.92 -17.19 -7.71
#